data_AF-A0A5E4K4C9-F1
#
_entry.id   AF-A0A5E4K4C9-F1
#
_cell.length_a   1.000
_cell.length_b   1.000
_cell.length_c   1.000
_cell.angle_alpha   90.00
_cell.angle_beta   90.00
_cell.angle_gamma   90.00
#
_symmetry.space_group_name_H-M   'P 1'
#
loop_
_entity.id
_entity.type
_entity.pdbx_description
1 polymer ?
#
loop_
_entity_poly.entity_id
_entity_poly.type
_entity_poly.pdbx_seq_one_letter_code
_entity_poly.pdbx_strand_id
1 'polypeptide(L)'
;MYSAEALVLARYFMYSQLYYHHVRRIYDIHLKDFLKKWFPGGYLPIEIEEHLRMTDNEISVELFKAARDEKHPGYDPARRIINREHFRLLYQRNPIDIAKNPEAGKLVFDEACKKFGEANVRYDTYKQKGSGLNFPVLSVDGRIASSLAMSEALKTVPIVAVDYVFINPDYRREAEKWLKEKREAIIMKEEVEKI
;
A
#
# COMPACT_ATOMS: atom_id res chain seq x y z
N MET A 1 5.58 -6.22 -31.84
CA MET A 1 4.37 -6.25 -30.99
C MET A 1 4.58 -7.06 -29.71
N TYR A 2 4.89 -8.36 -29.80
CA TYR A 2 5.04 -9.25 -28.64
C TYR A 2 6.00 -8.76 -27.54
N SER A 3 7.14 -8.13 -27.88
CA SER A 3 8.04 -7.55 -26.87
C SER A 3 7.38 -6.43 -26.06
N ALA A 4 6.50 -5.63 -26.67
CA ALA A 4 5.76 -4.59 -25.98
C ALA A 4 4.69 -5.19 -25.05
N GLU A 5 4.02 -6.27 -25.46
CA GLU A 5 3.09 -7.01 -24.61
C GLU A 5 3.79 -7.58 -23.37
N ALA A 6 4.94 -8.23 -23.57
CA ALA A 6 5.76 -8.75 -22.49
C ALA A 6 6.21 -7.65 -21.53
N LEU A 7 6.57 -6.46 -22.04
CA LEU A 7 6.94 -5.32 -21.21
C LEU A 7 5.76 -4.81 -20.36
N VAL A 8 4.55 -4.74 -20.92
CA VAL A 8 3.36 -4.31 -20.16
C VAL A 8 3.01 -5.32 -19.07
N LEU A 9 3.11 -6.61 -19.36
CA LEU A 9 2.92 -7.67 -18.36
C LEU A 9 3.99 -7.63 -17.27
N ALA A 10 5.26 -7.45 -17.65
CA ALA A 10 6.36 -7.28 -16.70
C ALA A 10 6.12 -6.09 -15.78
N ARG A 11 5.68 -4.94 -16.33
CA ARG A 11 5.28 -3.78 -15.53
C ARG A 11 4.17 -4.14 -14.55
N TYR A 12 3.12 -4.84 -14.97
CA TYR A 12 2.04 -5.29 -14.07
C TYR A 12 2.58 -6.14 -12.90
N PHE A 13 3.48 -7.10 -13.18
CA PHE A 13 4.09 -7.92 -12.13
C PHE A 13 4.96 -7.12 -11.17
N MET A 14 5.77 -6.18 -11.68
CA MET A 14 6.57 -5.28 -10.84
C MET A 14 5.70 -4.49 -9.85
N TYR A 15 4.56 -3.97 -10.31
CA TYR A 15 3.64 -3.25 -9.44
C TYR A 15 2.98 -4.16 -8.41
N SER A 16 2.41 -5.30 -8.84
CA SER A 16 1.66 -6.19 -7.95
C SER A 16 2.53 -6.95 -6.95
N GLN A 17 3.76 -7.33 -7.32
CA GLN A 17 4.61 -8.19 -6.51
C GLN A 17 5.70 -7.44 -5.73
N LEU A 18 6.21 -6.31 -6.24
CA LEU A 18 7.30 -5.56 -5.60
C LEU A 18 6.82 -4.22 -5.05
N TYR A 19 6.34 -3.31 -5.91
CA TYR A 19 6.03 -1.94 -5.49
C TYR A 19 4.87 -1.86 -4.49
N TYR A 20 3.87 -2.71 -4.65
CA TYR A 20 2.73 -2.81 -3.75
C TYR A 20 2.80 -4.01 -2.81
N HIS A 21 3.98 -4.61 -2.61
CA HIS A 21 4.14 -5.69 -1.63
C HIS A 21 3.80 -5.18 -0.22
N HIS A 22 2.91 -5.88 0.49
CA HIS A 22 2.39 -5.42 1.78
C HIS A 22 3.47 -5.08 2.82
N VAL A 23 4.57 -5.86 2.87
CA VAL A 23 5.71 -5.57 3.78
C VAL A 23 6.39 -4.25 3.42
N ARG A 24 6.63 -3.98 2.13
CA ARG A 24 7.22 -2.71 1.68
C ARG A 24 6.31 -1.55 2.04
N ARG A 25 5.01 -1.69 1.80
CA ARG A 25 4.00 -0.66 2.08
C ARG A 25 3.92 -0.30 3.56
N ILE A 26 3.96 -1.28 4.45
CA ILE A 26 3.93 -0.98 5.88
C ILE A 26 5.22 -0.32 6.37
N TYR A 27 6.39 -0.65 5.80
CA TYR A 27 7.62 0.10 6.08
C TYR A 27 7.54 1.54 5.58
N ASP A 28 6.96 1.80 4.39
CA ASP A 28 6.74 3.17 3.93
C ASP A 28 5.85 3.97 4.89
N ILE A 29 4.83 3.35 5.47
CA ILE A 29 3.95 3.99 6.46
C ILE A 29 4.74 4.35 7.72
N HIS A 30 5.52 3.40 8.28
CA HIS A 30 6.36 3.69 9.45
C HIS A 30 7.40 4.76 9.13
N LEU A 31 7.99 4.75 7.94
CA LEU A 31 8.96 5.77 7.53
C LEU A 31 8.30 7.15 7.42
N LYS A 32 7.11 7.25 6.81
CA LYS A 32 6.34 8.50 6.75
C LYS A 32 5.98 9.01 8.14
N ASP A 33 5.52 8.12 9.03
CA ASP A 33 5.21 8.47 10.42
C ASP A 33 6.45 8.97 11.17
N PHE A 34 7.61 8.36 10.93
CA PHE A 34 8.89 8.83 11.47
C PHE A 34 9.26 10.23 10.94
N LEU A 35 9.31 10.39 9.61
CA LEU A 35 9.72 11.65 8.98
C LEU A 35 8.81 12.82 9.39
N LYS A 36 7.49 12.59 9.49
CA LYS A 36 6.54 13.61 9.97
C LYS A 36 6.79 14.06 11.40
N LYS A 37 7.31 13.18 12.25
CA LYS A 37 7.59 13.48 13.66
C LYS A 37 8.99 14.05 13.87
N TRP A 38 9.94 13.68 13.03
CA TRP A 38 11.32 14.16 13.11
C TRP A 38 11.48 15.56 12.51
N PHE A 39 10.91 15.81 11.32
CA PHE A 39 11.09 17.10 10.68
C PHE A 39 10.23 18.20 11.30
N PRO A 40 10.74 19.44 11.38
CA PRO A 40 9.94 20.60 11.76
C PRO A 40 8.71 20.74 10.87
N GLY A 41 7.51 20.79 11.47
CA GLY A 41 6.24 20.85 10.73
C GLY A 41 5.89 19.57 9.95
N GLY A 42 6.72 18.52 9.99
CA GLY A 42 6.50 17.24 9.34
C GLY A 42 6.75 17.21 7.83
N TYR A 43 7.47 18.20 7.29
CA TYR A 43 7.82 18.29 5.88
C TYR A 43 9.34 18.25 5.69
N LEU A 44 9.77 17.77 4.51
CA LEU A 44 11.17 17.87 4.12
C LEU A 44 11.59 19.36 4.02
N PRO A 45 12.89 19.65 4.17
CA PRO A 45 13.41 21.00 3.95
C PRO A 45 13.00 21.55 2.58
N ILE A 46 12.53 22.79 2.56
CA ILE A 46 12.11 23.52 1.36
C ILE A 46 13.26 24.30 0.73
N GLU A 47 14.24 24.71 1.55
CA GLU A 47 15.44 25.38 1.08
C GLU A 47 16.30 24.40 0.29
N ILE A 48 16.73 24.81 -0.90
CA ILE A 48 17.34 23.90 -1.88
C ILE A 48 18.63 23.27 -1.35
N GLU A 49 19.49 24.05 -0.68
CA GLU A 49 20.75 23.55 -0.12
C GLU A 49 20.55 22.59 1.04
N GLU A 50 19.46 22.72 1.80
CA GLU A 50 19.11 21.79 2.88
C GLU A 50 18.49 20.52 2.30
N HIS A 51 17.62 20.67 1.29
CA HIS A 51 17.00 19.55 0.60
C HIS A 51 18.04 18.66 -0.08
N LEU A 52 18.99 19.26 -0.82
CA LEU A 52 20.06 18.54 -1.51
C LEU A 52 21.04 17.85 -0.55
N ARG A 53 21.16 18.35 0.69
CA ARG A 53 21.96 17.71 1.74
C ARG A 53 21.25 16.54 2.40
N MET A 54 19.94 16.43 2.26
CA MET A 54 19.17 15.35 2.86
C MET A 54 19.28 14.10 2.01
N THR A 55 20.07 13.12 2.46
CA THR A 55 20.19 11.81 1.82
C THR A 55 19.73 10.70 2.75
N ASP A 56 19.73 9.47 2.25
CA ASP A 56 19.40 8.30 3.06
C ASP A 56 20.35 8.13 4.27
N ASN A 57 21.57 8.68 4.22
CA ASN A 57 22.51 8.61 5.33
C ASN A 57 22.01 9.41 6.54
N GLU A 58 21.60 10.66 6.35
CA GLU A 58 21.08 11.53 7.42
C GLU A 58 19.82 10.92 8.03
N ILE A 59 18.91 10.42 7.19
CA ILE A 59 17.69 9.74 7.62
C ILE A 59 18.03 8.47 8.40
N SER A 60 18.97 7.66 7.91
CA SER A 60 19.36 6.40 8.57
C SER A 60 20.01 6.65 9.93
N VAL A 61 20.95 7.60 10.00
CA VAL A 61 21.60 7.99 11.26
C VAL A 61 20.55 8.40 12.29
N GLU A 62 19.57 9.21 11.89
CA GLU A 62 18.53 9.62 12.80
C GLU A 62 17.59 8.47 13.20
N LEU A 63 17.18 7.61 12.26
CA LEU A 63 16.38 6.42 12.57
C LEU A 63 17.06 5.56 13.64
N PHE A 64 18.37 5.33 13.53
CA PHE A 64 19.12 4.56 14.52
C PHE A 64 19.19 5.26 15.89
N LYS A 65 19.35 6.59 15.94
CA LYS A 65 19.32 7.35 17.20
C LYS A 65 17.93 7.28 17.83
N ALA A 66 16.90 7.59 17.04
CA ALA A 66 15.51 7.59 17.47
C ALA A 66 15.06 6.22 17.98
N ALA A 67 15.49 5.12 17.35
CA ALA A 67 15.14 3.77 17.82
C ALA A 67 15.76 3.40 19.18
N ARG A 68 16.78 4.13 19.64
CA ARG A 68 17.48 3.89 20.92
C ARG A 68 17.04 4.84 22.04
N ASP A 69 16.33 5.91 21.72
CA ASP A 69 15.88 6.92 22.68
C ASP A 69 14.35 6.97 22.74
N GLU A 70 13.78 6.42 23.82
CA GLU A 70 12.33 6.40 24.06
C GLU A 70 11.71 7.80 24.13
N LYS A 71 12.50 8.84 24.44
CA LYS A 71 12.03 10.22 24.51
C LYS A 71 12.00 10.90 23.14
N HIS A 72 12.62 10.29 22.12
CA HIS A 72 12.61 10.85 20.78
C HIS A 72 11.18 10.82 20.21
N PRO A 73 10.67 11.91 19.62
CA PRO A 73 9.28 11.96 19.12
C PRO A 73 8.99 10.85 18.08
N GLY A 74 10.00 10.52 17.26
CA GLY A 74 9.96 9.44 16.28
C GLY A 74 10.29 8.03 16.80
N TYR A 75 10.38 7.79 18.11
CA TYR A 75 10.82 6.51 18.69
C TYR A 75 10.03 5.30 18.16
N ASP A 76 8.70 5.32 18.28
CA ASP A 76 7.85 4.17 17.90
C ASP A 76 7.96 3.79 16.40
N PRO A 77 7.84 4.71 15.43
CA PRO A 77 8.04 4.33 14.03
C PRO A 77 9.49 3.93 13.71
N ALA A 78 10.49 4.54 14.36
CA ALA A 78 11.89 4.21 14.16
C ALA A 78 12.23 2.79 14.64
N ARG A 79 11.83 2.41 15.86
CA ARG A 79 12.07 1.05 16.39
C ARG A 79 11.40 -0.01 15.51
N ARG A 80 10.22 0.28 14.95
CA ARG A 80 9.50 -0.65 14.07
C ARG A 80 10.25 -0.92 12.77
N ILE A 81 10.99 0.07 12.27
CA ILE A 81 11.86 -0.08 11.11
C ILE A 81 13.13 -0.86 11.51
N ILE A 82 13.88 -0.35 12.48
CA ILE A 82 15.21 -0.87 12.84
C ILE A 82 15.16 -2.29 13.40
N ASN A 83 14.23 -2.57 14.32
CA ASN A 83 14.08 -3.88 14.96
C ASN A 83 13.18 -4.84 14.15
N ARG A 84 12.70 -4.40 12.98
CA ARG A 84 11.75 -5.16 12.13
C ARG A 84 10.44 -5.53 12.83
N GLU A 85 9.98 -4.66 13.73
CA GLU A 85 8.71 -4.77 14.48
C GLU A 85 7.53 -4.09 13.75
N HIS A 86 7.57 -4.06 12.41
CA HIS A 86 6.50 -3.52 11.57
C HIS A 86 5.17 -4.24 11.81
N PHE A 87 4.06 -3.51 11.62
CA PHE A 87 2.71 -4.08 11.72
C PHE A 87 2.54 -5.24 10.74
N ARG A 88 1.76 -6.23 11.14
CA ARG A 88 1.52 -7.45 10.38
C ARG A 88 0.26 -7.30 9.54
N LEU A 89 0.26 -7.97 8.39
CA LEU A 89 -0.91 -8.00 7.52
C LEU A 89 -2.05 -8.75 8.23
N LEU A 90 -3.18 -8.07 8.41
CA LEU A 90 -4.40 -8.63 8.98
C LEU A 90 -5.40 -9.01 7.87
N TYR A 91 -5.59 -8.11 6.90
CA TYR A 91 -6.49 -8.32 5.76
C TYR A 91 -5.82 -7.87 4.47
N GLN A 92 -6.07 -8.63 3.41
CA GLN A 92 -5.69 -8.29 2.04
C GLN A 92 -6.91 -8.43 1.14
N ARG A 93 -7.01 -7.50 0.18
CA ARG A 93 -7.93 -7.52 -0.95
C ARG A 93 -8.22 -8.93 -1.45
N ASN A 94 -9.47 -9.39 -1.31
CA ASN A 94 -9.92 -10.68 -1.81
C ASN A 94 -11.07 -10.49 -2.81
N PRO A 95 -10.98 -11.03 -4.05
CA PRO A 95 -12.05 -10.91 -5.05
C PRO A 95 -13.42 -11.41 -4.57
N ILE A 96 -13.48 -12.43 -3.73
CA ILE A 96 -14.74 -12.99 -3.19
C ILE A 96 -15.39 -11.99 -2.25
N ASP A 97 -14.59 -11.37 -1.39
CA ASP A 97 -15.06 -10.37 -0.43
C ASP A 97 -15.52 -9.10 -1.14
N ILE A 98 -14.80 -8.69 -2.19
CA ILE A 98 -15.13 -7.51 -3.00
C ILE A 98 -16.40 -7.70 -3.82
N ALA A 99 -16.64 -8.91 -4.30
CA ALA A 99 -17.87 -9.23 -5.02
C ALA A 99 -19.10 -9.08 -4.10
N LYS A 100 -18.94 -9.31 -2.79
CA LYS A 100 -19.98 -9.07 -1.78
C LYS A 100 -20.08 -7.60 -1.40
N ASN A 101 -18.94 -6.97 -1.10
CA ASN A 101 -18.88 -5.56 -0.78
C ASN A 101 -17.57 -4.92 -1.32
N PRO A 102 -17.67 -3.93 -2.24
CA PRO A 102 -16.51 -3.21 -2.76
C PRO A 102 -15.63 -2.54 -1.70
N GLU A 103 -16.18 -2.17 -0.54
CA GLU A 103 -15.50 -1.52 0.59
C GLU A 103 -15.04 -2.51 1.68
N ALA A 104 -14.98 -3.82 1.39
CA ALA A 104 -14.63 -4.85 2.37
C ALA A 104 -13.36 -4.53 3.21
N GLY A 105 -12.28 -4.04 2.59
CA GLY A 105 -11.06 -3.69 3.32
C GLY A 105 -11.23 -2.53 4.30
N LYS A 106 -12.03 -1.52 3.93
CA LYS A 106 -12.34 -0.38 4.79
C LYS A 106 -13.26 -0.79 5.96
N LEU A 107 -14.27 -1.62 5.72
CA LEU A 107 -15.13 -2.15 6.79
C LEU A 107 -14.32 -2.96 7.82
N VAL A 108 -13.39 -3.79 7.34
CA VAL A 108 -12.48 -4.53 8.23
C VAL A 108 -11.59 -3.58 9.02
N PHE A 109 -11.08 -2.52 8.39
CA PHE A 109 -10.30 -1.49 9.08
C PHE A 109 -11.11 -0.79 10.18
N ASP A 110 -12.31 -0.31 9.86
CA ASP A 110 -13.15 0.45 10.79
C ASP A 110 -13.53 -0.40 12.02
N GLU A 111 -13.93 -1.66 11.81
CA GLU A 111 -14.26 -2.57 12.91
C GLU A 111 -13.00 -3.00 13.69
N ALA A 112 -11.85 -3.14 13.03
CA ALA A 112 -10.58 -3.42 13.72
C ALA A 112 -10.15 -2.22 14.59
N CYS A 113 -10.32 -0.99 14.12
CA CYS A 113 -10.06 0.23 14.89
C CYS A 113 -10.93 0.30 16.15
N LYS A 114 -12.22 -0.04 16.05
CA LYS A 114 -13.14 -0.10 17.20
C LYS A 114 -12.69 -1.12 18.25
N LYS A 115 -12.11 -2.25 17.83
CA LYS A 115 -11.70 -3.33 18.74
C LYS A 115 -10.30 -3.16 19.32
N PHE A 116 -9.31 -2.83 18.49
CA PHE A 116 -7.90 -2.81 18.87
C PHE A 116 -7.34 -1.40 19.06
N GLY A 117 -8.12 -0.36 18.75
CA GLY A 117 -7.74 1.05 18.81
C GLY A 117 -7.05 1.52 17.53
N GLU A 118 -7.36 2.76 17.12
CA GLU A 118 -6.84 3.37 15.87
C GLU A 118 -5.32 3.41 15.80
N ALA A 119 -4.64 3.60 16.93
CA ALA A 119 -3.18 3.62 16.99
C ALA A 119 -2.55 2.26 16.60
N ASN A 120 -3.28 1.16 16.79
CA ASN A 120 -2.79 -0.21 16.57
C ASN A 120 -3.16 -0.79 15.20
N VAL A 121 -3.93 -0.05 14.39
CA VAL A 121 -4.34 -0.50 13.05
C VAL A 121 -3.82 0.49 12.00
N ARG A 122 -3.47 0.00 10.81
CA ARG A 122 -3.16 0.85 9.65
C ARG A 122 -3.93 0.36 8.44
N TYR A 123 -4.33 1.30 7.60
CA TYR A 123 -5.03 1.04 6.35
C TYR A 123 -4.23 1.60 5.18
N ASP A 124 -4.10 0.82 4.12
CA ASP A 124 -3.42 1.24 2.91
C ASP A 124 -4.10 0.65 1.68
N THR A 125 -4.50 1.53 0.77
CA THR A 125 -5.21 1.15 -0.43
C THR A 125 -4.61 1.84 -1.65
N TYR A 126 -4.63 1.15 -2.77
CA TYR A 126 -4.26 1.72 -4.06
C TYR A 126 -5.06 1.05 -5.16
N LYS A 127 -5.57 1.85 -6.09
CA LYS A 127 -6.17 1.38 -7.33
C LYS A 127 -5.59 2.19 -8.47
N GLN A 128 -4.98 1.50 -9.43
CA GLN A 128 -4.48 2.12 -10.63
C GLN A 128 -5.60 2.89 -11.35
N LYS A 129 -5.34 4.15 -11.68
CA LYS A 129 -6.25 4.97 -12.49
C LYS A 129 -6.07 4.60 -13.96
N GLY A 130 -7.18 4.23 -14.61
CA GLY A 130 -7.21 3.82 -16.01
C GLY A 130 -6.70 2.38 -16.25
N SER A 131 -7.24 1.76 -17.30
CA SER A 131 -6.80 0.46 -17.84
C SER A 131 -6.33 0.63 -19.28
N GLY A 132 -5.53 -0.32 -19.77
CA GLY A 132 -5.09 -0.37 -21.16
C GLY A 132 -4.00 0.66 -21.48
N LEU A 133 -2.74 0.21 -21.53
CA LEU A 133 -1.64 1.06 -21.98
C LEU A 133 -1.73 1.28 -23.49
N ASN A 134 -2.33 2.40 -23.90
CA ASN A 134 -2.47 2.77 -25.30
C ASN A 134 -1.24 3.53 -25.79
N PHE A 135 -0.56 2.99 -26.79
CA PHE A 135 0.58 3.61 -27.46
C PHE A 135 0.50 3.36 -28.98
N PRO A 136 1.06 4.26 -29.81
CA PRO A 136 1.06 4.07 -31.25
C PRO A 136 1.98 2.93 -31.67
N VAL A 137 1.54 2.15 -32.66
CA VAL A 137 2.31 1.08 -33.30
C VAL A 137 2.40 1.38 -34.79
N LEU A 138 3.62 1.50 -35.30
CA LEU A 138 3.87 1.62 -36.73
C LEU A 138 3.85 0.22 -37.36
N SER A 139 2.90 0.00 -38.25
CA SER A 139 2.77 -1.21 -39.03
C SER A 139 3.70 -1.20 -40.24
N VAL A 140 3.95 -2.39 -40.79
CA VAL A 140 4.83 -2.58 -41.96
C VAL A 140 4.29 -1.85 -43.20
N ASP A 141 2.98 -1.67 -43.31
CA ASP A 141 2.31 -0.91 -44.36
C ASP A 141 2.40 0.63 -44.17
N GLY A 142 3.17 1.08 -43.18
CA GLY A 142 3.38 2.50 -42.88
C GLY A 142 2.24 3.16 -42.10
N ARG A 143 1.17 2.42 -41.76
CA ARG A 143 0.06 2.95 -40.97
C ARG A 143 0.40 2.95 -39.49
N ILE A 144 -0.11 3.94 -38.76
CA ILE A 144 -0.02 4.00 -37.30
C ILE A 144 -1.36 3.57 -36.74
N ALA A 145 -1.35 2.57 -35.86
CA ALA A 145 -2.55 2.09 -35.16
C ALA A 145 -2.33 2.06 -33.64
N SER A 146 -3.42 2.00 -32.89
CA SER A 146 -3.37 1.85 -31.43
C SER A 146 -2.86 0.45 -31.04
N SER A 147 -2.00 0.37 -30.03
CA SER A 147 -1.56 -0.90 -29.43
C SER A 147 -2.73 -1.77 -28.97
N LEU A 148 -3.79 -1.15 -28.44
CA LEU A 148 -5.01 -1.85 -28.01
C LEU A 148 -5.81 -2.37 -29.21
N ALA A 149 -5.79 -1.69 -30.35
CA ALA A 149 -6.42 -2.21 -31.57
C ALA A 149 -5.63 -3.38 -32.18
N MET A 150 -4.30 -3.38 -31.99
CA MET A 150 -3.38 -4.36 -32.57
C MET A 150 -3.14 -5.59 -31.68
N SER A 151 -3.50 -5.56 -30.39
CA SER A 151 -3.32 -6.68 -29.47
C SER A 151 -4.47 -6.82 -28.48
N GLU A 152 -5.08 -8.01 -28.50
CA GLU A 152 -6.09 -8.39 -27.52
C GLU A 152 -5.47 -8.60 -26.13
N ALA A 153 -4.24 -9.13 -26.06
CA ALA A 153 -3.54 -9.35 -24.80
C ALA A 153 -3.36 -8.05 -23.99
N LEU A 154 -3.11 -6.92 -24.67
CA LEU A 154 -2.99 -5.62 -24.01
C LEU A 154 -4.31 -5.10 -23.44
N LYS A 155 -5.46 -5.54 -23.96
CA LYS A 155 -6.78 -5.15 -23.44
C LYS A 155 -7.13 -5.88 -22.14
N THR A 156 -6.61 -7.09 -21.96
CA THR A 156 -6.97 -7.98 -20.85
C THR A 156 -6.02 -7.90 -19.66
N VAL A 157 -4.92 -7.13 -19.76
CA VAL A 157 -4.01 -6.92 -18.63
C VAL A 157 -4.79 -6.33 -17.44
N PRO A 158 -4.79 -7.00 -16.28
CA PRO A 158 -5.52 -6.51 -15.11
C PRO A 158 -4.96 -5.17 -14.62
N ILE A 159 -5.81 -4.37 -13.99
CA ILE A 159 -5.36 -3.20 -13.25
C ILE A 159 -4.82 -3.62 -11.88
N VAL A 160 -3.79 -2.93 -11.41
CA VAL A 160 -3.25 -3.17 -10.07
C VAL A 160 -4.17 -2.51 -9.04
N ALA A 161 -4.70 -3.33 -8.13
CA ALA A 161 -5.46 -2.86 -6.99
C ALA A 161 -5.04 -3.62 -5.74
N VAL A 162 -4.72 -2.89 -4.67
CA VAL A 162 -4.40 -3.44 -3.34
C VAL A 162 -5.24 -2.75 -2.28
N ASP A 163 -5.50 -3.49 -1.21
CA ASP A 163 -6.33 -3.07 -0.10
C ASP A 163 -5.86 -3.84 1.13
N TYR A 164 -5.11 -3.17 2.01
CA TYR A 164 -4.41 -3.78 3.11
C TYR A 164 -4.85 -3.18 4.44
N VAL A 165 -5.16 -4.06 5.39
CA VAL A 165 -5.29 -3.71 6.81
C VAL A 165 -4.13 -4.34 7.55
N PHE A 166 -3.41 -3.55 8.34
CA PHE A 166 -2.31 -3.99 9.17
C PHE A 166 -2.64 -3.84 10.65
N ILE A 167 -2.07 -4.70 11.48
CA ILE A 167 -2.26 -4.74 12.93
C ILE A 167 -0.90 -4.73 13.65
N ASN A 168 -0.82 -4.01 14.77
CA ASN A 168 0.34 -4.02 15.66
C ASN A 168 0.67 -5.49 16.06
N PRO A 169 1.95 -5.93 16.01
CA PRO A 169 2.30 -7.33 16.26
C PRO A 169 1.77 -7.91 17.58
N ASP A 170 1.62 -7.06 18.61
CA ASP A 170 1.11 -7.45 19.93
C ASP A 170 -0.31 -8.05 19.88
N TYR A 171 -1.16 -7.55 18.97
CA TYR A 171 -2.55 -8.00 18.82
C TYR A 171 -2.74 -9.02 17.70
N ARG A 172 -1.67 -9.41 16.99
CA ARG A 172 -1.76 -10.20 15.75
C ARG A 172 -2.60 -11.48 15.92
N ARG A 173 -2.27 -12.30 16.91
CA ARG A 173 -2.94 -13.60 17.11
C ARG A 173 -4.42 -13.45 17.41
N GLU A 174 -4.76 -12.46 18.24
CA GLU A 174 -6.14 -12.17 18.60
C GLU A 174 -6.91 -11.60 17.40
N ALA A 175 -6.31 -10.70 16.64
CA ALA A 175 -6.89 -10.10 15.46
C ALA A 175 -7.13 -11.12 14.33
N GLU A 176 -6.21 -12.05 14.10
CA GLU A 176 -6.38 -13.14 13.13
C GLU A 176 -7.57 -14.04 13.49
N LYS A 177 -7.71 -14.42 14.77
CA LYS A 177 -8.85 -15.20 15.25
C LYS A 177 -10.17 -14.43 15.10
N TRP A 178 -10.18 -13.18 15.55
CA TRP A 178 -11.33 -12.28 15.46
C TRP A 178 -11.81 -12.10 14.02
N LEU A 179 -10.88 -11.85 13.09
CA LEU A 179 -11.22 -11.67 11.68
C LEU A 179 -11.80 -12.96 11.11
N LYS A 180 -11.23 -14.13 11.42
CA LYS A 180 -11.76 -15.41 10.94
C LYS A 180 -13.21 -15.65 11.37
N GLU A 181 -13.56 -15.25 12.60
CA GLU A 181 -14.91 -15.42 13.14
C GLU A 181 -15.90 -14.37 12.62
N LYS A 182 -15.46 -13.11 12.47
CA LYS A 182 -16.36 -11.98 12.15
C LYS A 182 -16.32 -11.49 10.71
N ARG A 183 -15.39 -11.95 9.86
CA ARG A 183 -15.19 -11.44 8.50
C ARG A 183 -16.50 -11.35 7.70
N GLU A 184 -17.24 -12.45 7.61
CA GLU A 184 -18.48 -12.50 6.82
C GLU A 184 -19.50 -11.48 7.34
N ALA A 185 -19.69 -11.41 8.67
CA ALA A 185 -20.62 -10.47 9.28
C ALA A 185 -20.19 -9.00 9.09
N ILE A 186 -18.89 -8.71 9.08
CA ILE A 186 -18.36 -7.36 8.84
C ILE A 186 -18.60 -6.94 7.38
N ILE A 187 -18.36 -7.84 6.43
CA ILE A 187 -18.47 -7.52 5.00
C ILE A 187 -19.94 -7.39 4.55
N MET A 188 -20.84 -8.17 5.14
CA MET A 188 -22.28 -8.15 4.81
C MET A 188 -23.07 -7.02 5.52
N LYS A 189 -22.46 -6.23 6.41
CA LYS A 189 -23.17 -5.28 7.29
C LYS A 189 -23.84 -4.10 6.57
N GLU A 190 -23.52 -3.81 5.31
CA GLU A 190 -23.96 -2.60 4.61
C GLU A 190 -25.27 -2.71 3.80
N GLU A 191 -25.97 -3.85 3.78
CA GLU A 191 -27.32 -3.89 3.15
C GLU A 191 -28.40 -3.15 3.97
N VAL A 192 -28.12 -2.71 5.21
CA VAL A 192 -29.18 -2.24 6.15
C VAL A 192 -29.26 -0.72 6.32
N GLU A 193 -28.27 0.07 5.89
CA GLU A 193 -28.25 1.53 6.13
C GLU A 193 -28.65 2.41 4.92
N LYS A 194 -29.24 1.81 3.87
CA LYS A 194 -29.87 2.57 2.78
C LYS A 194 -31.40 2.42 2.81
N ILE A 195 -32.04 3.10 3.76
CA ILE A 195 -33.48 3.42 3.74
C ILE A 195 -33.63 4.93 3.96
#